data_AF-A0RWN0-F1
#
_entry.id   AF-A0RWN0-F1
#
_cell.length_a   1.000
_cell.length_b   1.000
_cell.length_c   1.000
_cell.angle_alpha   90.00
_cell.angle_beta   90.00
_cell.angle_gamma   90.00
#
_symmetry.space_group_name_H-M   'P 1'
#
loop_
_entity.id
_entity.type
_entity.pdbx_description
1 polymer ?
#
loop_
_entity_poly.entity_id
_entity_poly.type
_entity_poly.pdbx_seq_one_letter_code
_entity_poly.pdbx_strand_id
1 'polypeptide(L)'
;MSLELAQFIKYLEEHGLFDFVILGDSDPALDNQIKLQKHVFFAQLFGLNFDLDYDIYMSGPHSTLLSKKYFELAENRGKLYDPVISRIPESFKVGEFTKLVKGRDIYWLSVAAMLADRCLRVSNREQLVGAIERCTAKVSQKQISDILQVLECAQLIKYKNPPDTPEPDIFTKLKSLDAADSAEIEKIWMTVYAAVERLRTELKKPKAAFTELDETN
;
A
#
# COMPACT_ATOMS: atom_id res chain seq x y z
N MET A 1 -14.83 -11.38 -14.16
CA MET A 1 -14.56 -10.07 -14.80
C MET A 1 -15.12 -8.99 -13.90
N SER A 2 -14.30 -8.07 -13.36
CA SER A 2 -14.81 -7.00 -12.50
C SER A 2 -15.16 -5.80 -13.37
N LEU A 3 -16.44 -5.67 -13.73
CA LEU A 3 -17.00 -4.51 -14.43
C LEU A 3 -16.56 -3.20 -13.75
N GLU A 4 -16.42 -3.20 -12.42
CA GLU A 4 -15.95 -2.06 -11.64
C GLU A 4 -14.57 -1.56 -12.07
N LEU A 5 -13.65 -2.47 -12.41
CA LEU A 5 -12.30 -2.09 -12.85
C LEU A 5 -12.35 -1.40 -14.20
N ALA A 6 -13.13 -1.92 -15.16
CA ALA A 6 -13.30 -1.30 -16.47
C ALA A 6 -13.93 0.10 -16.33
N GLN A 7 -14.96 0.23 -15.48
CA GLN A 7 -15.62 1.50 -15.18
C GLN A 7 -14.66 2.51 -14.55
N PHE A 8 -13.79 2.06 -13.65
CA PHE A 8 -12.77 2.92 -13.03
C PHE A 8 -11.69 3.35 -14.02
N ILE A 9 -11.17 2.44 -14.85
CA ILE A 9 -10.19 2.80 -15.88
C ILE A 9 -10.80 3.80 -16.87
N LYS A 10 -12.07 3.61 -17.28
CA LYS A 10 -12.80 4.58 -18.11
C LYS A 10 -12.90 5.96 -17.45
N TYR A 11 -13.23 6.00 -16.16
CA TYR A 11 -13.22 7.24 -15.40
C TYR A 11 -11.84 7.94 -15.45
N LEU A 12 -10.74 7.19 -15.30
CA LEU A 12 -9.40 7.76 -15.39
C LEU A 12 -9.07 8.33 -16.78
N GLU A 13 -9.48 7.64 -17.86
CA GLU A 13 -9.32 8.12 -19.25
C GLU A 13 -10.09 9.44 -19.47
N GLU A 14 -11.37 9.46 -19.11
CA GLU A 14 -12.28 10.62 -19.33
C GLU A 14 -11.82 11.88 -18.59
N HIS A 15 -11.10 11.73 -17.47
CA HIS A 15 -10.61 12.85 -16.65
C HIS A 15 -9.14 13.19 -16.93
N GLY A 16 -8.53 12.58 -17.95
CA GLY A 16 -7.13 12.83 -18.34
C GLY A 16 -6.12 12.43 -17.27
N LEU A 17 -6.45 11.43 -16.45
CA LEU A 17 -5.57 10.93 -15.39
C LEU A 17 -4.70 9.76 -15.87
N PHE A 18 -5.17 9.01 -16.87
CA PHE A 18 -4.51 7.80 -17.35
C PHE A 18 -4.87 7.54 -18.81
N ASP A 19 -3.97 6.89 -19.53
CA ASP A 19 -4.19 6.41 -20.89
C ASP A 19 -4.14 4.88 -20.89
N PHE A 20 -5.23 4.20 -21.26
CA PHE A 20 -5.29 2.73 -21.21
C PHE A 20 -4.65 2.10 -22.44
N VAL A 21 -3.33 2.30 -22.55
CA VAL A 21 -2.46 1.67 -23.53
C VAL A 21 -1.39 0.89 -22.76
N ILE A 22 -1.64 -0.41 -22.57
CA ILE A 22 -0.83 -1.27 -21.72
C ILE A 22 -0.24 -2.50 -22.45
N LEU A 23 -0.66 -2.75 -23.69
CA LEU A 23 -0.18 -3.89 -24.49
C LEU A 23 1.12 -3.52 -25.21
N GLY A 24 1.99 -4.52 -25.36
CA GLY A 24 3.29 -4.40 -26.01
C GLY A 24 4.44 -4.14 -25.03
N ASP A 25 5.66 -4.16 -25.58
CA ASP A 25 6.91 -4.15 -24.80
C ASP A 25 7.59 -2.77 -24.79
N SER A 26 6.90 -1.73 -25.23
CA SER A 26 7.42 -0.36 -25.25
C SER A 26 7.43 0.25 -23.84
N ASP A 27 8.40 1.14 -23.56
CA ASP A 27 8.49 1.85 -22.28
C ASP A 27 7.15 2.49 -21.85
N PRO A 28 6.38 3.18 -22.72
CA PRO A 28 5.08 3.76 -22.35
C PRO A 28 4.04 2.73 -21.88
N ALA A 29 4.05 1.52 -22.45
CA ALA A 29 3.12 0.46 -22.07
C ALA A 29 3.45 -0.08 -20.67
N LEU A 30 4.74 -0.33 -20.39
CA LEU A 30 5.22 -0.74 -19.07
C LEU A 30 4.94 0.35 -18.01
N ASP A 31 5.19 1.60 -18.38
CA ASP A 31 4.88 2.77 -17.57
C ASP A 31 3.40 2.84 -17.20
N ASN A 32 2.51 2.63 -18.17
CA ASN A 32 1.07 2.61 -17.93
C ASN A 32 0.63 1.42 -17.06
N GLN A 33 1.23 0.24 -17.21
CA GLN A 33 0.97 -0.89 -16.32
C GLN A 33 1.31 -0.54 -14.86
N ILE A 34 2.47 0.09 -14.63
CA ILE A 34 2.88 0.53 -13.29
C ILE A 34 1.93 1.62 -12.77
N LYS A 35 1.61 2.64 -13.57
CA LYS A 35 0.66 3.69 -13.17
C LYS A 35 -0.67 3.09 -12.77
N LEU A 36 -1.23 2.18 -13.55
CA LEU A 36 -2.53 1.58 -13.28
C LEU A 36 -2.52 0.83 -11.94
N GLN A 37 -1.48 0.05 -11.67
CA GLN A 37 -1.27 -0.61 -10.37
C GLN A 37 -1.34 0.40 -9.21
N LYS A 38 -0.72 1.58 -9.36
CA LYS A 38 -0.74 2.61 -8.31
C LYS A 38 -2.08 3.33 -8.20
N HIS A 39 -2.73 3.65 -9.32
CA HIS A 39 -4.05 4.28 -9.30
C HIS A 39 -5.09 3.39 -8.60
N VAL A 40 -5.10 2.09 -8.91
CA VAL A 40 -6.03 1.15 -8.28
C VAL A 40 -5.72 0.97 -6.79
N PHE A 41 -4.44 0.88 -6.42
CA PHE A 41 -4.03 0.83 -5.00
C PHE A 41 -4.54 2.05 -4.23
N PHE A 42 -4.32 3.27 -4.73
CA PHE A 42 -4.85 4.47 -4.10
C PHE A 42 -6.37 4.49 -4.10
N ALA A 43 -7.02 4.04 -5.16
CA ALA A 43 -8.48 4.01 -5.21
C ALA A 43 -9.09 3.16 -4.09
N GLN A 44 -8.46 2.04 -3.72
CA GLN A 44 -8.86 1.25 -2.56
C GLN A 44 -8.75 2.01 -1.25
N LEU A 45 -7.68 2.81 -1.06
CA LEU A 45 -7.53 3.67 0.12
C LEU A 45 -8.59 4.78 0.20
N PHE A 46 -9.18 5.17 -0.94
CA PHE A 46 -10.26 6.15 -1.04
C PHE A 46 -11.66 5.53 -1.12
N GLY A 47 -11.79 4.23 -0.85
CA GLY A 47 -13.08 3.55 -0.68
C GLY A 47 -13.61 2.82 -1.92
N LEU A 48 -12.79 2.62 -2.96
CA LEU A 48 -13.15 1.79 -4.11
C LEU A 48 -12.54 0.39 -3.97
N ASN A 49 -13.30 -0.56 -3.43
CA ASN A 49 -12.79 -1.91 -3.18
C ASN A 49 -12.85 -2.77 -4.45
N PHE A 50 -11.74 -3.47 -4.77
CA PHE A 50 -11.62 -4.39 -5.89
C PHE A 50 -11.28 -5.83 -5.47
N ASP A 51 -11.25 -6.09 -4.15
CA ASP A 51 -10.83 -7.36 -3.54
C ASP A 51 -9.49 -7.85 -4.08
N LEU A 52 -8.50 -6.94 -4.03
CA LEU A 52 -7.14 -7.20 -4.50
C LEU A 52 -6.19 -7.29 -3.31
N ASP A 53 -5.36 -8.32 -3.34
CA ASP A 53 -4.18 -8.44 -2.51
C ASP A 53 -2.97 -7.83 -3.22
N TYR A 54 -2.08 -7.23 -2.44
CA TYR A 54 -0.85 -6.61 -2.91
C TYR A 54 0.37 -7.25 -2.28
N ASP A 55 1.31 -7.61 -3.13
CA ASP A 55 2.66 -8.02 -2.74
C ASP A 55 3.62 -6.83 -2.86
N ILE A 56 4.73 -6.90 -2.12
CA ILE A 56 5.79 -5.90 -2.22
C ILE A 56 6.66 -6.24 -3.43
N TYR A 57 6.61 -5.40 -4.47
CA TYR A 57 7.51 -5.45 -5.62
C TYR A 57 8.50 -4.28 -5.59
N MET A 58 9.54 -4.30 -6.44
CA MET A 58 10.61 -3.28 -6.42
C MET A 58 10.11 -1.83 -6.48
N SER A 59 8.95 -1.60 -7.10
CA SER A 59 8.33 -0.29 -7.26
C SER A 59 7.12 -0.09 -6.34
N GLY A 60 7.03 -0.82 -5.22
CA GLY A 60 5.94 -0.79 -4.25
C GLY A 60 4.82 -1.80 -4.52
N PRO A 61 3.63 -1.58 -3.93
CA PRO A 61 2.51 -2.53 -3.99
C PRO A 61 2.19 -2.95 -5.42
N HIS A 62 2.14 -4.26 -5.66
CA HIS A 62 1.79 -4.85 -6.94
C HIS A 62 0.80 -6.00 -6.74
N SER A 63 -0.26 -6.02 -7.53
CA SER A 63 -1.23 -7.10 -7.50
C SER A 63 -1.18 -7.90 -8.80
N THR A 64 -0.75 -9.15 -8.72
CA THR A 64 -0.76 -10.09 -9.85
C THR A 64 -2.18 -10.33 -10.37
N LEU A 65 -3.17 -10.35 -9.47
CA LEU A 65 -4.58 -10.49 -9.83
C LEU A 65 -5.07 -9.28 -10.64
N LEU A 66 -4.68 -8.06 -10.23
CA LEU A 66 -4.98 -6.85 -11.01
C LEU A 66 -4.35 -6.92 -12.40
N SER A 67 -3.09 -7.36 -12.50
CA SER A 67 -2.41 -7.54 -13.78
C SER A 67 -3.20 -8.42 -14.73
N LYS A 68 -3.61 -9.60 -14.25
CA LYS A 68 -4.44 -10.51 -15.03
C LYS A 68 -5.74 -9.84 -15.49
N LYS A 69 -6.43 -9.12 -14.60
CA LYS A 69 -7.70 -8.45 -14.91
C LYS A 69 -7.54 -7.37 -15.98
N TYR A 70 -6.53 -6.49 -15.89
CA TYR A 70 -6.38 -5.43 -16.88
C TYR A 70 -5.83 -5.95 -18.21
N PHE A 71 -5.04 -7.03 -18.23
CA PHE A 71 -4.59 -7.65 -19.48
C PHE A 71 -5.77 -8.28 -20.22
N GLU A 72 -6.65 -8.99 -19.51
CA GLU A 72 -7.89 -9.53 -20.08
C GLU A 72 -8.76 -8.41 -20.71
N LEU A 73 -8.90 -7.27 -20.03
CA LEU A 73 -9.61 -6.10 -20.55
C LEU A 73 -8.97 -5.53 -21.82
N ALA A 74 -7.64 -5.42 -21.85
CA ALA A 74 -6.94 -4.85 -23.00
C ALA A 74 -6.91 -5.79 -24.21
N GLU A 75 -6.68 -7.09 -23.99
CA GLU A 75 -6.69 -8.11 -25.06
C GLU A 75 -8.07 -8.27 -25.70
N ASN A 76 -9.13 -8.05 -24.91
CA ASN A 76 -10.53 -8.17 -25.36
C ASN A 76 -11.24 -6.81 -25.40
N ARG A 77 -10.50 -5.71 -25.68
CA ARG A 77 -10.97 -4.32 -25.54
C ARG A 77 -12.34 -4.07 -26.14
N GLY A 78 -12.56 -4.45 -27.40
CA GLY A 78 -13.81 -4.20 -28.12
C GLY A 78 -15.04 -4.86 -27.50
N LYS A 79 -14.86 -5.96 -26.74
CA LYS A 79 -15.97 -6.68 -26.09
C LYS A 79 -16.13 -6.29 -24.62
N LEU A 80 -15.02 -6.10 -23.91
CA LEU A 80 -15.02 -5.99 -22.44
C LEU A 80 -14.83 -4.58 -21.92
N TYR A 81 -14.31 -3.67 -22.75
CA TYR A 81 -13.88 -2.34 -22.31
C TYR A 81 -14.60 -1.22 -23.07
N ASP A 82 -14.61 -1.27 -24.40
CA ASP A 82 -15.19 -0.20 -25.23
C ASP A 82 -16.70 0.03 -24.99
N PRO A 83 -17.53 -1.00 -24.73
CA PRO A 83 -18.94 -0.80 -24.39
C PRO A 83 -19.18 -0.26 -22.97
N VAL A 84 -18.16 -0.21 -22.12
CA VAL A 84 -18.30 0.17 -20.71
C VAL A 84 -18.37 1.69 -20.58
N ILE A 85 -19.36 2.15 -19.83
CA ILE A 85 -19.52 3.56 -19.44
C ILE A 85 -18.88 3.74 -18.06
N SER A 86 -18.15 4.84 -17.86
CA SER A 86 -17.58 5.15 -16.55
C SER A 86 -18.68 5.25 -15.48
N ARG A 87 -18.43 4.62 -14.33
CA ARG A 87 -19.32 4.71 -13.16
C ARG A 87 -18.49 4.53 -11.91
N ILE A 88 -18.65 5.48 -10.99
CA ILE A 88 -17.93 5.52 -9.74
C ILE A 88 -18.98 5.56 -8.61
N PRO A 89 -18.85 4.71 -7.58
CA PRO A 89 -19.79 4.70 -6.46
C PRO A 89 -19.68 6.00 -5.66
N GLU A 90 -20.80 6.47 -5.10
CA GLU A 90 -20.84 7.70 -4.29
C GLU A 90 -19.97 7.62 -3.03
N SER A 91 -19.73 6.41 -2.53
CA SER A 91 -18.83 6.16 -1.39
C SER A 91 -17.36 6.44 -1.72
N PHE A 92 -16.99 6.49 -3.01
CA PHE A 92 -15.63 6.77 -3.41
C PHE A 92 -15.31 8.26 -3.28
N LYS A 93 -14.21 8.52 -2.58
CA LYS A 93 -13.65 9.86 -2.32
C LYS A 93 -12.96 10.45 -3.55
N VAL A 94 -13.73 10.66 -4.61
CA VAL A 94 -13.23 10.99 -5.95
C VAL A 94 -12.43 12.29 -6.00
N GLY A 95 -12.85 13.31 -5.24
CA GLY A 95 -12.18 14.60 -5.18
C GLY A 95 -10.81 14.51 -4.52
N GLU A 96 -10.71 13.80 -3.40
CA GLU A 96 -9.45 13.60 -2.67
C GLU A 96 -8.49 12.70 -3.48
N PHE A 97 -9.01 11.62 -4.08
CA PHE A 97 -8.24 10.76 -4.98
C PHE A 97 -7.66 11.56 -6.16
N THR A 98 -8.50 12.30 -6.87
CA THR A 98 -8.09 13.06 -8.06
C THR A 98 -7.04 14.11 -7.69
N LYS A 99 -7.22 14.81 -6.56
CA LYS A 99 -6.24 15.78 -6.06
C LYS A 99 -4.89 15.13 -5.75
N LEU A 100 -4.88 13.88 -5.28
CA LEU A 100 -3.65 13.16 -4.98
C LEU A 100 -2.87 12.78 -6.25
N VAL A 101 -3.55 12.14 -7.21
CA VAL A 101 -2.88 11.48 -8.35
C VAL A 101 -2.68 12.39 -9.57
N LYS A 102 -3.45 13.47 -9.69
CA LYS A 102 -3.42 14.33 -10.90
C LYS A 102 -2.04 14.95 -11.10
N GLY A 103 -1.51 14.79 -12.32
CA GLY A 103 -0.22 15.35 -12.73
C GLY A 103 1.00 14.70 -12.06
N ARG A 104 0.83 13.56 -11.39
CA ARG A 104 1.93 12.83 -10.76
C ARG A 104 2.56 11.86 -11.76
N ASP A 105 3.89 11.80 -11.76
CA ASP A 105 4.63 10.83 -12.54
C ASP A 105 4.69 9.46 -11.85
N ILE A 106 5.23 8.46 -12.55
CA ILE A 106 5.35 7.08 -12.05
C ILE A 106 6.20 7.01 -10.80
N TYR A 107 7.25 7.82 -10.77
CA TYR A 107 8.18 7.87 -9.68
C TYR A 107 7.49 8.32 -8.40
N TRP A 108 6.79 9.45 -8.45
CA TRP A 108 6.00 9.98 -7.35
C TRP A 108 4.97 8.96 -6.89
N LEU A 109 4.20 8.38 -7.82
CA LEU A 109 3.17 7.39 -7.50
C LEU A 109 3.74 6.13 -6.83
N SER A 110 4.91 5.67 -7.28
CA SER A 110 5.57 4.49 -6.73
C SER A 110 6.07 4.74 -5.30
N VAL A 111 6.78 5.86 -5.08
CA VAL A 111 7.26 6.24 -3.74
C VAL A 111 6.08 6.47 -2.80
N ALA A 112 5.04 7.18 -3.25
CA ALA A 112 3.86 7.43 -2.46
C ALA A 112 3.14 6.13 -2.06
N ALA A 113 3.00 5.17 -3.00
CA ALA A 113 2.37 3.89 -2.70
C ALA A 113 3.21 3.05 -1.73
N MET A 114 4.54 3.08 -1.85
CA MET A 114 5.42 2.41 -0.89
C MET A 114 5.30 3.00 0.52
N LEU A 115 5.21 4.33 0.64
CA LEU A 115 5.02 5.00 1.93
C LEU A 115 3.68 4.61 2.56
N ALA A 116 2.60 4.64 1.78
CA ALA A 116 1.25 4.31 2.23
C ALA A 116 1.10 2.83 2.62
N ASP A 117 1.77 1.91 1.93
CA ASP A 117 1.79 0.49 2.29
C ASP A 117 2.62 0.23 3.56
N ARG A 118 3.84 0.78 3.62
CA ARG A 118 4.76 0.50 4.72
C ARG A 118 4.41 1.19 6.03
N CYS A 119 3.66 2.30 6.00
CA CYS A 119 3.21 2.94 7.24
C CYS A 119 2.30 2.04 8.08
N LEU A 120 1.73 0.98 7.50
CA LEU A 120 0.97 -0.04 8.23
C LEU A 120 1.86 -0.87 9.19
N ARG A 121 3.18 -0.92 8.93
CA ARG A 121 4.15 -1.73 9.68
C ARG A 121 5.18 -0.88 10.41
N VAL A 122 5.39 0.37 9.99
CA VAL A 122 6.39 1.28 10.54
C VAL A 122 5.69 2.52 11.10
N SER A 123 5.68 2.64 12.43
CA SER A 123 4.99 3.74 13.12
C SER A 123 5.84 5.00 13.26
N ASN A 124 7.14 4.94 12.95
CA ASN A 124 8.06 6.06 13.06
C ASN A 124 8.37 6.66 11.68
N ARG A 125 8.20 7.98 11.56
CA ARG A 125 8.41 8.74 10.32
C ARG A 125 9.83 8.59 9.76
N GLU A 126 10.86 8.75 10.58
CA GLU A 126 12.26 8.68 10.16
C GLU A 126 12.64 7.27 9.71
N GLN A 127 12.17 6.26 10.44
CA GLN A 127 12.35 4.86 10.05
C GLN A 127 11.67 4.55 8.72
N LEU A 128 10.46 5.08 8.49
CA LEU A 128 9.74 4.92 7.24
C LEU A 128 10.51 5.57 6.08
N VAL A 129 10.94 6.84 6.24
CA VAL A 129 11.73 7.55 5.22
C VAL A 129 13.01 6.78 4.89
N GLY A 130 13.79 6.40 5.91
CA GLY A 130 15.03 5.65 5.71
C GLY A 130 14.80 4.26 5.11
N ALA A 131 13.67 3.61 5.41
CA ALA A 131 13.32 2.31 4.80
C ALA A 131 12.96 2.43 3.33
N ILE A 132 12.33 3.54 2.91
CA ILE A 132 12.04 3.81 1.50
C ILE A 132 13.31 4.20 0.76
N GLU A 133 14.13 5.08 1.34
CA GLU A 133 15.40 5.52 0.76
C GLU A 133 16.29 4.33 0.38
N ARG A 134 16.42 3.33 1.27
CA ARG A 134 17.18 2.10 1.00
C ARG A 134 16.62 1.26 -0.15
N CYS A 135 15.34 1.40 -0.47
CA CYS A 135 14.69 0.69 -1.57
C CYS A 135 14.68 1.51 -2.87
N THR A 136 14.98 2.81 -2.82
CA THR A 136 14.86 3.71 -3.95
C THR A 136 16.17 4.47 -4.18
N ALA A 137 17.08 3.89 -4.97
CA ALA A 137 18.42 4.43 -5.22
C ALA A 137 18.46 5.83 -5.88
N LYS A 138 17.31 6.36 -6.33
CA LYS A 138 17.19 7.63 -7.06
C LYS A 138 16.32 8.67 -6.35
N VAL A 139 15.96 8.49 -5.07
CA VAL A 139 15.11 9.42 -4.32
C VAL A 139 15.87 9.99 -3.14
N SER A 140 15.96 11.32 -3.06
CA SER A 140 16.50 11.98 -1.87
C SER A 140 15.53 11.89 -0.69
N GLN A 141 16.04 11.84 0.53
CA GLN A 141 15.20 11.92 1.75
C GLN A 141 14.24 13.12 1.73
N LYS A 142 14.69 14.26 1.17
CA LYS A 142 13.85 15.45 1.02
C LYS A 142 12.63 15.16 0.14
N GLN A 143 12.81 14.54 -1.03
CA GLN A 143 11.70 14.17 -1.90
C GLN A 143 10.75 13.16 -1.23
N ILE A 144 11.30 12.15 -0.53
CA ILE A 144 10.46 11.19 0.23
C ILE A 144 9.65 11.92 1.29
N SER A 145 10.26 12.85 2.01
CA SER A 145 9.61 13.64 3.06
C SER A 145 8.53 14.57 2.51
N ASP A 146 8.79 15.21 1.37
CA ASP A 146 7.84 16.07 0.67
C ASP A 146 6.61 15.25 0.22
N ILE A 147 6.80 14.03 -0.30
CA ILE A 147 5.72 13.11 -0.66
C ILE A 147 4.94 12.64 0.57
N LEU A 148 5.66 12.27 1.64
CA LEU A 148 5.07 11.83 2.89
C LEU A 148 4.16 12.90 3.50
N GLN A 149 4.56 14.17 3.45
CA GLN A 149 3.74 15.29 3.90
C GLN A 149 2.42 15.41 3.11
N VAL A 150 2.46 15.16 1.79
CA VAL A 150 1.24 15.14 0.97
C VAL A 150 0.29 14.01 1.42
N LEU A 151 0.83 12.82 1.71
CA LEU A 151 0.04 11.67 2.16
C LEU A 151 -0.59 11.87 3.55
N GLU A 152 0.12 12.55 4.46
CA GLU A 152 -0.41 12.95 5.76
C GLU A 152 -1.55 13.97 5.61
N CYS A 153 -1.38 14.98 4.75
CA CYS A 153 -2.42 15.96 4.46
C CYS A 153 -3.66 15.31 3.83
N ALA A 154 -3.47 14.24 3.05
CA ALA A 154 -4.53 13.42 2.49
C ALA A 154 -5.13 12.41 3.50
N GLN A 155 -4.64 12.39 4.74
CA GLN A 155 -5.03 11.47 5.82
C GLN A 155 -4.87 9.97 5.48
N LEU A 156 -4.00 9.66 4.52
CA LEU A 156 -3.69 8.28 4.12
C LEU A 156 -2.67 7.62 5.05
N ILE A 157 -1.88 8.43 5.74
CA ILE A 157 -0.90 7.98 6.72
C ILE A 157 -1.25 8.61 8.06
N LYS A 158 -1.43 7.78 9.07
CA LYS A 158 -1.55 8.20 10.47
C LYS A 158 -0.52 7.44 11.26
N TYR A 159 0.40 8.15 11.89
CA TYR A 159 1.23 7.54 12.91
C TYR A 159 0.35 7.29 14.13
N LYS A 160 0.46 6.10 14.73
CA LYS A 160 0.21 6.02 16.16
C LYS A 160 1.26 6.94 16.77
N ASN A 161 0.84 7.93 17.58
CA ASN A 161 1.80 8.56 18.49
C ASN A 161 2.61 7.43 19.11
N PRO A 162 3.96 7.52 19.16
CA PRO A 162 4.72 6.51 19.86
C PRO A 162 4.07 6.37 21.23
N PRO A 163 3.82 5.14 21.72
CA PRO A 163 3.40 4.99 23.11
C PRO A 163 4.34 5.85 23.97
N ASP A 164 3.79 6.57 24.95
CA ASP A 164 4.56 7.48 25.84
C ASP A 164 5.74 6.76 26.55
N THR A 165 5.78 5.44 26.44
CA THR A 165 6.96 4.61 26.66
C THR A 165 7.58 4.18 25.33
N PRO A 166 8.80 4.63 25.00
CA PRO A 166 9.53 4.04 23.88
C PRO A 166 9.62 2.52 24.11
N GLU A 167 9.12 1.73 23.16
CA GLU A 167 9.46 0.31 23.14
C GLU A 167 11.00 0.23 23.16
N PRO A 168 11.59 -0.57 24.06
CA PRO A 168 13.04 -0.63 24.16
C PRO A 168 13.58 -1.03 22.79
N ASP A 169 14.40 -0.16 22.21
CA ASP A 169 15.06 -0.43 20.93
C ASP A 169 16.14 -1.50 21.17
N ILE A 170 15.66 -2.75 21.20
CA ILE A 170 16.44 -3.95 21.41
C ILE A 170 17.53 -4.05 20.35
N PHE A 171 17.31 -3.54 19.13
CA PHE A 171 18.29 -3.57 18.05
C PHE A 171 19.43 -2.57 18.25
N THR A 172 19.14 -1.37 18.74
CA THR A 172 20.18 -0.41 19.12
C THR A 172 20.95 -0.92 20.34
N LYS A 173 20.26 -1.53 21.32
CA LYS A 173 20.91 -2.12 22.50
C LYS A 173 21.80 -3.32 22.13
N LEU A 174 21.37 -4.17 21.19
CA LEU A 174 22.15 -5.29 20.65
C LEU A 174 23.38 -4.82 19.86
N LYS A 175 23.29 -3.71 19.12
CA LYS A 175 24.42 -3.15 18.37
C LYS A 175 25.49 -2.52 19.28
N SER A 176 25.11 -2.11 20.50
CA SER A 176 26.04 -1.55 21.49
C SER A 176 26.64 -2.58 22.45
N LEU A 177 26.19 -3.84 22.40
CA LEU A 177 26.71 -4.91 23.24
C LEU A 177 27.93 -5.55 22.56
N ASP A 178 29.06 -5.56 23.26
CA ASP A 178 30.26 -6.24 22.80
C ASP A 178 30.14 -7.76 23.06
N ALA A 179 30.92 -8.57 22.35
CA ALA A 179 30.79 -10.04 22.39
C ALA A 179 31.02 -10.68 23.79
N ALA A 180 31.47 -9.90 24.77
CA ALA A 180 31.70 -10.32 26.15
C ALA A 180 30.44 -10.34 27.04
N ASP A 181 29.35 -9.69 26.64
CA ASP A 181 28.14 -9.53 27.49
C ASP A 181 27.11 -10.65 27.28
N SER A 182 27.55 -11.91 27.38
CA SER A 182 26.73 -13.11 27.17
C SER A 182 25.43 -13.13 28.00
N ALA A 183 25.48 -12.67 29.25
CA ALA A 183 24.32 -12.65 30.14
C ALA A 183 23.27 -11.58 29.73
N GLU A 184 23.71 -10.45 29.18
CA GLU A 184 22.80 -9.40 28.70
C GLU A 184 22.16 -9.83 27.37
N ILE A 185 22.91 -10.50 26.50
CA ILE A 185 22.41 -11.12 25.26
C ILE A 185 21.36 -12.19 25.57
N GLU A 186 21.62 -13.06 26.54
CA GLU A 186 20.69 -14.12 26.95
C GLU A 186 19.38 -13.54 27.53
N LYS A 187 19.48 -12.47 28.34
CA LYS A 187 18.31 -11.75 28.86
C LYS A 187 17.47 -11.10 27.74
N ILE A 188 18.12 -10.54 26.74
CA ILE A 188 17.44 -9.99 25.55
C ILE A 188 16.76 -11.11 24.77
N TRP A 189 17.45 -12.22 24.54
CA TRP A 189 16.91 -13.39 23.82
C TRP A 189 15.65 -13.95 24.50
N MET A 190 15.66 -14.08 25.82
CA MET A 190 14.50 -14.56 26.59
C MET A 190 13.32 -13.59 26.51
N THR A 191 13.59 -12.28 26.45
CA THR A 191 12.55 -11.26 26.29
C THR A 191 11.91 -11.33 24.90
N VAL A 192 12.71 -11.46 23.86
CA VAL A 192 12.23 -11.63 22.47
C VAL A 192 11.45 -12.93 22.32
N TYR A 193 11.97 -14.03 22.85
CA TYR A 193 11.32 -15.34 22.81
C TYR A 193 9.94 -15.32 23.48
N ALA A 194 9.84 -14.71 24.67
CA ALA A 194 8.56 -14.57 25.38
C ALA A 194 7.54 -13.73 24.59
N ALA A 195 7.98 -12.67 23.92
CA ALA A 195 7.11 -11.85 23.08
C ALA A 195 6.60 -12.63 21.85
N VAL A 196 7.47 -13.39 21.20
CA VAL A 196 7.12 -14.25 20.06
C VAL A 196 6.10 -15.32 20.46
N GLU A 197 6.29 -15.97 21.61
CA GLU A 197 5.35 -17.00 22.07
C GLU A 197 3.99 -16.41 22.49
N ARG A 198 3.94 -15.18 23.04
CA ARG A 198 2.67 -14.47 23.25
C ARG A 198 1.93 -14.23 21.95
N LEU A 199 2.59 -13.65 20.94
CA LEU A 199 2.00 -13.39 19.62
C LEU A 199 1.53 -14.68 18.94
N ARG A 200 2.32 -15.76 19.06
CA ARG A 200 1.96 -17.08 18.54
C ARG A 200 0.71 -17.63 19.20
N THR A 201 0.54 -17.38 20.49
CA THR A 201 -0.63 -17.82 21.26
C THR A 201 -1.86 -16.98 20.91
N GLU A 202 -1.70 -15.67 20.69
CA GLU A 202 -2.78 -14.78 20.25
C GLU A 202 -3.24 -15.10 18.82
N LEU A 203 -2.32 -15.40 17.92
CA LEU A 203 -2.62 -15.80 16.53
C LEU A 203 -3.28 -17.19 16.42
N LYS A 204 -3.10 -18.06 17.43
CA LYS A 204 -3.76 -19.37 17.51
C LYS A 204 -5.16 -19.32 18.11
N LYS A 205 -5.60 -18.19 18.67
CA LYS A 205 -6.98 -18.07 19.14
C LYS A 205 -7.90 -18.07 17.91
N PRO A 206 -8.85 -19.02 17.80
CA PRO A 206 -9.85 -18.95 16.74
C PRO A 206 -10.58 -17.62 16.86
N LYS A 207 -10.78 -16.91 15.75
CA LYS A 207 -11.73 -15.80 15.67
C LYS A 207 -13.05 -16.36 16.22
N ALA A 208 -13.46 -15.89 17.40
CA ALA A 208 -14.77 -16.24 17.94
C ALA A 208 -15.80 -15.94 16.86
N ALA A 209 -16.58 -16.97 16.52
CA ALA A 209 -17.65 -16.90 15.56
C ALA A 209 -18.59 -15.73 15.93
N PHE A 210 -18.83 -14.85 14.98
CA PHE A 210 -20.04 -14.03 14.99
C PHE A 210 -21.22 -14.99 14.79
N THR A 211 -21.78 -15.47 15.88
CA THR A 211 -23.10 -16.12 15.92
C THR A 211 -24.07 -15.20 16.66
N GLU A 212 -25.04 -14.72 15.90
CA GLU A 212 -26.46 -14.51 16.24
C GLU A 212 -26.83 -13.70 17.49
N LEU A 213 -27.36 -12.49 17.23
CA LEU A 213 -28.46 -11.80 17.94
C LEU A 213 -29.08 -10.87 16.87
N ASP A 214 -30.37 -10.79 16.56
CA ASP A 214 -31.60 -11.29 17.18
C ASP A 214 -32.68 -11.37 16.08
N GLU A 215 -33.35 -12.52 15.95
CA GLU A 215 -34.75 -12.55 15.55
C GLU A 215 -35.58 -12.37 16.83
N THR A 216 -36.18 -11.19 17.04
CA THR A 216 -37.52 -10.99 17.64
C THR A 216 -37.85 -9.50 17.82
N ASN A 217 -38.55 -8.93 16.84
CA ASN A 217 -39.82 -8.18 16.97
C ASN A 217 -40.19 -7.49 15.65
#